data_AF-A0A558NM18-F1
#
_entry.id   AF-A0A558NM18-F1
#
_cell.length_a   1.000
_cell.length_b   1.000
_cell.length_c   1.000
_cell.angle_alpha   90.00
_cell.angle_beta   90.00
_cell.angle_gamma   90.00
#
_symmetry.space_group_name_H-M   'P 1'
#
loop_
_entity.id
_entity.type
_entity.pdbx_description
1 polymer ?
#
loop_
_entity_poly.entity_id
_entity_poly.type
_entity_poly.pdbx_seq_one_letter_code
_entity_poly.pdbx_strand_id
1 'polypeptide(L)'
;MLNLVRFRPIASASAAALLLASSAVMAMSQPPQSLNSEIVFTNSTLETLQVSLQGDANAELVSAEVPPLATRTLARLIRDAATDSSLVLNLSSDADQFVLQQNTTGLNVSFAASGNGWNLAGQSDDSIHRQAATIEGRAATLAVKGESLSDGGIIRYVLQEQDNKPAARAPGDFSLLSYNIWATTIFGSKKVSTRLTQMPQVMADYDALVLTEVFDLAESNALLDELRAEYPYQTGDIFKLGKVLGSGTRILSRWPIVLEDSHAYSDCDGIQCAATRGVIYAKLNKQGKTYHLFATHTQSSDDDANRNARLAQLQEMGDYIRSLNLPADEPVLMAGDFNVNKIGLPQDRDYLEAVLNAREPQNTGHTLSFDSNTNHWAEAPYLEYLDYTLVSNVNQPAVSATQEIIAPRSLQDNLWGEWDLSDHYAARGLFRFDDSNVVRSAFPYAGDVVHLQTANGHFLRAMSGGGSFVSAGSSQVGTWESFIMASLAEGKVALQARNGGYVGLDSYLLGTLTTGHSKDSAAAQFELVNLGNDRVALKADNGKYLRADFGGGAGASAGSADIGANQTFVLIRP
;
A
#
# COMPACT_ATOMS: atom_id res chain seq x y z
N MET A 1 -72.14 12.70 -26.59
CA MET A 1 -73.02 11.97 -25.67
C MET A 1 -73.24 12.84 -24.44
N LEU A 2 -74.51 12.90 -24.02
CA LEU A 2 -75.13 13.50 -22.83
C LEU A 2 -74.18 13.81 -21.63
N ASN A 3 -74.35 14.84 -20.80
CA ASN A 3 -75.49 15.70 -20.51
C ASN A 3 -75.04 16.91 -19.65
N LEU A 4 -75.73 18.05 -19.86
CA LEU A 4 -76.36 18.97 -18.89
C LEU A 4 -75.84 19.08 -17.43
N VAL A 5 -75.92 20.20 -16.70
CA VAL A 5 -76.26 21.63 -16.88
C VAL A 5 -75.98 22.29 -15.52
N ARG A 6 -75.68 23.59 -15.56
CA ARG A 6 -75.53 24.57 -14.46
C ARG A 6 -76.60 24.50 -13.36
N PHE A 7 -76.32 25.02 -12.16
CA PHE A 7 -76.98 26.23 -11.62
C PHE A 7 -76.25 26.77 -10.37
N ARG A 8 -76.40 28.07 -10.14
CA ARG A 8 -75.74 28.95 -9.16
C ARG A 8 -76.78 29.37 -8.08
N PRO A 9 -76.40 30.18 -7.05
CA PRO A 9 -76.45 29.94 -5.60
C PRO A 9 -77.72 30.50 -4.91
N ILE A 10 -77.84 30.43 -3.57
CA ILE A 10 -78.46 31.43 -2.65
C ILE A 10 -78.32 30.99 -1.18
N ALA A 11 -78.16 32.00 -0.30
CA ALA A 11 -77.97 31.95 1.14
C ALA A 11 -79.26 31.71 1.97
N SER A 12 -79.12 31.26 3.22
CA SER A 12 -79.87 31.75 4.40
C SER A 12 -79.35 31.10 5.71
N ALA A 13 -79.76 31.65 6.86
CA ALA A 13 -79.02 31.78 8.11
C ALA A 13 -79.62 31.01 9.33
N SER A 14 -78.83 30.94 10.42
CA SER A 14 -79.21 30.76 11.85
C SER A 14 -79.76 29.37 12.27
N ALA A 15 -79.53 28.78 13.46
CA ALA A 15 -79.01 29.22 14.76
C ALA A 15 -78.50 28.03 15.61
N ALA A 16 -77.51 28.32 16.48
CA ALA A 16 -77.25 27.85 17.85
C ALA A 16 -77.46 26.37 18.29
N ALA A 17 -76.36 25.73 18.73
CA ALA A 17 -76.33 24.80 19.87
C ALA A 17 -74.90 24.69 20.49
N LEU A 18 -74.65 25.53 21.50
CA LEU A 18 -74.13 25.22 22.84
C LEU A 18 -72.94 24.22 23.07
N LEU A 19 -71.84 24.81 23.58
CA LEU A 19 -70.93 24.41 24.69
C LEU A 19 -69.87 23.29 24.56
N LEU A 20 -68.62 23.76 24.82
CA LEU A 20 -67.52 23.16 25.59
C LEU A 20 -66.71 21.98 25.01
N ALA A 21 -65.50 22.30 24.52
CA ALA A 21 -64.27 21.58 24.92
C ALA A 21 -63.01 22.38 24.54
N SER A 22 -62.35 22.92 25.58
CA SER A 22 -60.91 23.05 25.77
C SER A 22 -60.02 23.55 24.62
N SER A 23 -59.61 24.81 24.79
CA SER A 23 -58.26 25.30 24.57
C SER A 23 -57.16 24.26 24.86
N ALA A 24 -56.67 23.59 23.81
CA ALA A 24 -55.31 23.08 23.76
C ALA A 24 -54.39 24.25 23.38
N VAL A 25 -54.08 25.05 24.40
CA VAL A 25 -52.99 26.01 24.40
C VAL A 25 -51.73 25.29 23.93
N MET A 26 -50.98 25.94 23.03
CA MET A 26 -49.62 25.56 22.69
C MET A 26 -48.85 25.24 23.98
N ALA A 27 -48.51 23.96 24.18
CA ALA A 27 -47.50 23.60 25.16
C ALA A 27 -46.17 24.15 24.62
N MET A 28 -45.87 25.40 24.93
CA MET A 28 -44.50 25.91 24.83
C MET A 28 -43.68 25.03 25.78
N SER A 29 -42.82 24.18 25.22
CA SER A 29 -41.80 23.47 26.00
C SER A 29 -41.03 24.52 26.80
N GLN A 30 -40.96 24.36 28.12
CA GLN A 30 -40.10 25.22 28.92
C GLN A 30 -38.68 25.16 28.35
N PRO A 31 -37.94 26.29 28.32
CA PRO A 31 -36.56 26.29 27.87
C PRO A 31 -35.75 25.28 28.69
N PRO A 32 -34.79 24.57 28.07
CA PRO A 32 -33.99 23.57 28.76
C PRO A 32 -33.30 24.21 29.96
N GLN A 33 -33.33 23.55 31.12
CA GLN A 33 -32.61 23.99 32.30
C GLN A 33 -31.17 23.48 32.32
N SER A 34 -30.89 22.42 31.57
CA SER A 34 -29.55 21.91 31.36
C SER A 34 -29.36 21.37 29.94
N LEU A 35 -28.11 21.36 29.48
CA LEU A 35 -27.69 20.80 28.20
C LEU A 35 -26.45 19.92 28.39
N ASN A 36 -26.37 18.81 27.67
CA ASN A 36 -25.21 17.92 27.67
C ASN A 36 -24.39 18.11 26.41
N SER A 37 -23.12 18.48 26.57
CA SER A 37 -22.17 18.65 25.48
C SER A 37 -21.12 17.56 25.52
N GLU A 38 -20.84 16.94 24.38
CA GLU A 38 -19.72 15.99 24.28
C GLU A 38 -18.44 16.73 23.89
N ILE A 39 -17.33 16.37 24.52
CA ILE A 39 -16.00 16.82 24.11
C ILE A 39 -15.33 15.66 23.40
N VAL A 40 -15.11 15.82 22.10
CA VAL A 40 -14.57 14.78 21.22
C VAL A 40 -13.18 15.19 20.75
N PHE A 41 -12.25 14.24 20.75
CA PHE A 41 -10.89 14.46 20.30
C PHE A 41 -10.49 13.42 19.26
N THR A 42 -9.98 13.90 18.13
CA THR A 42 -9.31 13.08 17.12
C THR A 42 -7.80 13.28 17.26
N ASN A 43 -7.10 12.20 17.55
CA ASN A 43 -5.65 12.15 17.57
C ASN A 43 -5.15 11.65 16.21
N SER A 44 -4.56 12.50 15.37
CA SER A 44 -3.94 12.09 14.10
C SER A 44 -2.42 11.97 14.23
N THR A 45 -1.94 11.51 15.39
CA THR A 45 -0.53 11.18 15.64
C THR A 45 -0.38 9.67 15.88
N LEU A 46 0.86 9.19 15.96
CA LEU A 46 1.19 7.79 16.26
C LEU A 46 1.37 7.50 17.76
N GLU A 47 1.15 8.47 18.63
CA GLU A 47 1.24 8.32 20.08
C GLU A 47 -0.13 8.14 20.72
N THR A 48 -0.18 7.45 21.86
CA THR A 48 -1.35 7.48 22.74
C THR A 48 -1.31 8.72 23.62
N LEU A 49 -2.40 9.47 23.63
CA LEU A 49 -2.57 10.60 24.56
C LEU A 49 -3.34 10.15 25.78
N GLN A 50 -2.78 10.37 26.97
CA GLN A 50 -3.47 10.19 28.25
C GLN A 50 -4.33 11.41 28.57
N VAL A 51 -5.51 11.21 29.17
CA VAL A 51 -6.51 12.25 29.41
C VAL A 51 -6.90 12.26 30.88
N SER A 52 -6.88 13.44 31.50
CA SER A 52 -7.39 13.66 32.84
C SER A 52 -8.28 14.89 32.92
N LEU A 53 -9.23 14.84 33.86
CA LEU A 53 -10.24 15.87 34.05
C LEU A 53 -9.98 16.65 35.34
N GLN A 54 -10.12 17.97 35.27
CA GLN A 54 -10.06 18.91 36.40
C GLN A 54 -11.11 20.02 36.23
N GLY A 55 -11.41 20.75 37.31
CA GLY A 55 -12.36 21.87 37.29
C GLY A 55 -13.52 21.68 38.28
N ASP A 56 -14.46 22.62 38.25
CA ASP A 56 -15.67 22.64 39.08
C ASP A 56 -16.95 22.30 38.29
N ALA A 57 -16.84 22.11 36.97
CA ALA A 57 -17.94 21.69 36.12
C ALA A 57 -18.47 20.30 36.46
N ASN A 58 -19.78 20.12 36.29
CA ASN A 58 -20.41 18.81 36.34
C ASN A 58 -20.11 18.06 35.04
N ALA A 59 -19.09 17.20 35.06
CA ALA A 59 -18.64 16.47 33.88
C ALA A 59 -18.23 15.03 34.22
N GLU A 60 -18.47 14.13 33.27
CA GLU A 60 -18.05 12.74 33.31
C GLU A 60 -16.85 12.55 32.36
N LEU A 61 -15.75 11.97 32.85
CA LEU A 61 -14.67 11.48 31.99
C LEU A 61 -15.11 10.15 31.35
N VAL A 62 -15.20 10.13 30.02
CA VAL A 62 -15.64 8.97 29.22
C VAL A 62 -14.45 8.14 28.75
N SER A 63 -13.37 8.78 28.30
CA SER A 63 -12.14 8.11 27.86
C SER A 63 -10.94 8.72 28.55
N ALA A 64 -10.13 7.88 29.21
CA ALA A 64 -8.88 8.28 29.85
C ALA A 64 -7.67 8.24 28.89
N GLU A 65 -7.86 7.77 27.65
CA GLU A 65 -6.83 7.72 26.63
C GLU A 65 -7.41 7.93 25.21
N VAL A 66 -6.58 8.45 24.31
CA VAL A 66 -6.84 8.53 22.87
C VAL A 66 -5.71 7.80 22.13
N PRO A 67 -5.96 6.58 21.63
CA PRO A 67 -4.96 5.82 20.88
C PRO A 67 -4.50 6.54 19.59
N PRO A 68 -3.43 6.05 18.95
CA PRO A 68 -2.97 6.52 17.66
C PRO A 68 -4.10 6.54 16.63
N LEU A 69 -4.15 7.62 15.83
CA LEU A 69 -5.12 7.82 14.74
C LEU A 69 -6.61 7.80 15.15
N ALA A 70 -6.93 7.60 16.43
CA ALA A 70 -8.29 7.36 16.89
C ALA A 70 -9.09 8.64 17.16
N THR A 71 -10.41 8.52 17.09
CA THR A 71 -11.35 9.50 17.63
C THR A 71 -12.03 8.94 18.89
N ARG A 72 -12.10 9.75 19.96
CA ARG A 72 -12.74 9.39 21.22
C ARG A 72 -13.56 10.54 21.78
N THR A 73 -14.72 10.22 22.36
CA THR A 73 -15.40 11.13 23.29
C THR A 73 -14.61 11.11 24.60
N LEU A 74 -14.03 12.25 24.96
CA LEU A 74 -13.22 12.41 26.16
C LEU A 74 -14.09 12.60 27.39
N ALA A 75 -15.06 13.50 27.31
CA ALA A 75 -15.91 13.85 28.44
C ALA A 75 -17.31 14.28 27.99
N ARG A 76 -18.27 14.16 28.91
CA ARG A 76 -19.61 14.72 28.79
C ARG A 76 -19.77 15.83 29.81
N LEU A 77 -19.99 17.06 29.33
CA LEU A 77 -20.15 18.27 30.12
C LEU A 77 -21.64 18.59 30.28
N ILE A 78 -22.11 18.68 31.52
CA ILE A 78 -23.47 19.15 31.84
C ILE A 78 -23.40 20.65 32.10
N ARG A 79 -24.13 21.43 31.29
CA ARG A 79 -24.23 22.89 31.41
C ARG A 79 -25.57 23.24 32.02
N ASP A 80 -25.57 23.98 33.11
CA ASP A 80 -26.77 24.36 33.87
C ASP A 80 -27.07 25.85 33.68
N ALA A 81 -28.32 26.20 33.41
CA ALA A 81 -28.74 27.59 33.22
C ALA A 81 -28.51 28.48 34.46
N ALA A 82 -28.40 27.89 35.65
CA ALA A 82 -28.26 28.59 36.92
C ALA A 82 -26.80 28.78 37.40
N THR A 83 -25.84 28.05 36.83
CA THR A 83 -24.44 28.08 37.31
C THR A 83 -23.42 28.18 36.18
N ASP A 84 -22.43 29.02 36.39
CA ASP A 84 -21.23 29.09 35.59
C ASP A 84 -20.21 28.07 36.14
N SER A 85 -19.40 27.49 35.26
CA SER A 85 -18.40 26.49 35.64
C SER A 85 -17.27 26.41 34.62
N SER A 86 -16.18 25.76 35.01
CA SER A 86 -15.01 25.51 34.17
C SER A 86 -14.63 24.03 34.20
N LEU A 87 -14.46 23.47 33.01
CA LEU A 87 -13.91 22.13 32.78
C LEU A 87 -12.54 22.27 32.12
N VAL A 88 -11.57 21.50 32.62
CA VAL A 88 -10.21 21.45 32.08
C VAL A 88 -9.88 19.98 31.79
N LEU A 89 -9.56 19.67 30.55
CA LEU A 89 -9.00 18.39 30.13
C LEU A 89 -7.52 18.56 29.87
N ASN A 90 -6.68 17.83 30.61
CA ASN A 90 -5.25 17.75 30.33
C ASN A 90 -5.00 16.52 29.49
N LEU A 91 -4.39 16.71 28.32
CA LEU A 91 -3.90 15.66 27.45
C LEU A 91 -2.37 15.63 27.52
N SER A 92 -1.81 14.43 27.58
CA SER A 92 -0.37 14.25 27.67
C SER A 92 0.12 13.02 26.92
N SER A 93 1.24 13.16 26.20
CA SER A 93 2.10 12.03 25.85
C SER A 93 3.31 11.99 26.79
N ASP A 94 4.29 11.14 26.50
CA ASP A 94 5.52 11.04 27.30
C ASP A 94 6.36 12.34 27.22
N ALA A 95 6.25 13.10 26.12
CA ALA A 95 7.07 14.28 25.87
C ALA A 95 6.31 15.61 25.93
N ASP A 96 4.99 15.62 25.69
CA ASP A 96 4.22 16.86 25.63
C ASP A 96 2.93 16.84 26.45
N GLN A 97 2.49 18.04 26.83
CA GLN A 97 1.20 18.27 27.49
C GLN A 97 0.47 19.44 26.85
N PHE A 98 -0.84 19.30 26.71
CA PHE A 98 -1.70 20.38 26.30
C PHE A 98 -3.05 20.30 27.01
N VAL A 99 -3.75 21.42 27.05
CA VAL A 99 -4.95 21.66 27.84
C VAL A 99 -6.07 22.06 26.91
N LEU A 100 -7.25 21.47 27.11
CA LEU A 100 -8.51 21.91 26.52
C LEU A 100 -9.36 22.46 27.66
N GLN A 101 -9.77 23.71 27.56
CA GLN A 101 -10.60 24.36 28.57
C GLN A 101 -11.98 24.66 28.02
N GLN A 102 -13.03 24.37 28.79
CA GLN A 102 -14.41 24.72 28.47
C GLN A 102 -15.00 25.52 29.63
N ASN A 103 -15.44 26.74 29.36
CA ASN A 103 -16.08 27.61 30.36
C ASN A 103 -17.56 27.76 30.01
N THR A 104 -18.43 27.51 30.97
CA THR A 104 -19.88 27.67 30.83
C THR A 104 -20.34 28.99 31.40
N THR A 105 -21.27 29.65 30.72
CA THR A 105 -22.00 30.81 31.24
C THR A 105 -23.49 30.54 31.08
N GLY A 106 -24.13 30.10 32.16
CA GLY A 106 -25.39 29.35 32.10
C GLY A 106 -25.31 28.19 31.09
N LEU A 107 -26.20 28.20 30.11
CA LEU A 107 -26.22 27.19 29.04
C LEU A 107 -25.20 27.42 27.92
N ASN A 108 -24.55 28.58 27.84
CA ASN A 108 -23.55 28.82 26.80
C ASN A 108 -22.22 28.18 27.18
N VAL A 109 -21.41 27.83 26.18
CA VAL A 109 -20.06 27.30 26.40
C VAL A 109 -19.07 27.98 25.47
N SER A 110 -17.91 28.32 26.02
CA SER A 110 -16.73 28.72 25.26
C SER A 110 -15.64 27.67 25.42
N PHE A 111 -14.80 27.52 24.40
CA PHE A 111 -13.74 26.53 24.35
C PHE A 111 -12.41 27.16 23.93
N ALA A 112 -11.36 26.84 24.67
CA ALA A 112 -9.99 27.29 24.45
C ALA A 112 -9.04 26.10 24.51
N ALA A 113 -7.84 26.26 23.97
CA ALA A 113 -6.80 25.24 24.08
C ALA A 113 -5.41 25.87 24.17
N SER A 114 -4.51 25.24 24.91
CA SER A 114 -3.14 25.71 25.05
C SER A 114 -2.17 24.56 25.19
N GLY A 115 -0.96 24.72 24.68
CA GLY A 115 0.14 23.78 24.90
C GLY A 115 1.45 24.52 25.05
N ASN A 116 2.56 23.78 25.00
CA ASN A 116 3.87 24.38 25.13
C ASN A 116 4.17 25.33 23.95
N GLY A 117 4.21 26.64 24.21
CA GLY A 117 4.54 27.65 23.22
C GLY A 117 3.41 28.08 22.29
N TRP A 118 2.17 27.62 22.49
CA TRP A 118 1.00 28.03 21.69
C TRP A 118 -0.28 28.13 22.52
N ASN A 119 -1.19 29.03 22.11
CA ASN A 119 -2.44 29.29 22.82
C ASN A 119 -3.55 29.71 21.85
N LEU A 120 -4.61 28.91 21.77
CA LEU A 120 -5.86 29.24 21.11
C LEU A 120 -6.79 29.95 22.11
N ALA A 121 -7.09 31.22 21.84
CA ALA A 121 -8.03 32.00 22.65
C ALA A 121 -9.44 31.39 22.64
N GLY A 122 -10.24 31.68 23.67
CA GLY A 122 -11.59 31.17 23.81
C GLY A 122 -12.50 31.51 22.64
N GLN A 123 -13.14 30.49 22.08
CA GLN A 123 -14.10 30.55 20.98
C GLN A 123 -15.48 30.09 21.46
N SER A 124 -16.54 30.51 20.78
CA SER A 124 -17.91 30.10 21.14
C SER A 124 -18.85 29.98 19.93
N ASP A 125 -18.30 30.15 18.72
CA ASP A 125 -19.03 30.05 17.46
C ASP A 125 -18.93 28.66 16.83
N ASP A 126 -19.57 28.50 15.68
CA ASP A 126 -19.62 27.26 14.90
C ASP A 126 -18.59 27.22 13.76
N SER A 127 -17.63 28.14 13.73
CA SER A 127 -16.54 28.16 12.76
C SER A 127 -15.43 27.19 13.17
N ILE A 128 -14.63 26.75 12.20
CA ILE A 128 -13.43 25.94 12.46
C ILE A 128 -12.28 26.87 12.78
N HIS A 129 -11.77 26.78 14.01
CA HIS A 129 -10.60 27.52 14.46
C HIS A 129 -9.37 26.64 14.39
N ARG A 130 -8.25 27.19 13.90
CA ARG A 130 -6.99 26.46 13.71
C ARG A 130 -5.87 27.19 14.41
N GLN A 131 -5.05 26.43 15.13
CA GLN A 131 -3.90 26.91 15.87
C GLN A 131 -2.68 26.07 15.49
N ALA A 132 -1.62 26.72 15.05
CA ALA A 132 -0.32 26.06 14.91
C ALA A 132 0.12 25.55 16.28
N ALA A 133 0.50 24.28 16.34
CA ALA A 133 0.85 23.55 17.54
C ALA A 133 2.18 22.82 17.34
N THR A 134 2.66 22.21 18.41
CA THR A 134 3.86 21.36 18.40
C THR A 134 3.59 20.14 19.28
N ILE A 135 3.97 18.97 18.80
CA ILE A 135 3.96 17.71 19.54
C ILE A 135 5.26 16.95 19.26
N GLU A 136 5.95 16.57 20.31
CA GLU A 136 7.30 16.04 20.38
C GLU A 136 8.32 16.82 19.54
N GLY A 137 8.22 18.14 19.56
CA GLY A 137 9.06 19.01 18.73
C GLY A 137 8.74 18.98 17.22
N ARG A 138 7.71 18.23 16.80
CA ARG A 138 7.20 18.18 15.43
C ARG A 138 6.07 19.18 15.26
N ALA A 139 6.02 19.82 14.09
CA ALA A 139 4.97 20.78 13.77
C ALA A 139 3.61 20.07 13.67
N ALA A 140 2.57 20.68 14.22
CA ALA A 140 1.21 20.17 14.15
C ALA A 140 0.22 21.33 14.02
N THR A 141 -1.04 20.99 13.76
CA THR A 141 -2.18 21.90 13.81
C THR A 141 -3.22 21.33 14.75
N LEU A 142 -3.60 22.11 15.77
CA LEU A 142 -4.82 21.86 16.52
C LEU A 142 -5.96 22.59 15.81
N ALA A 143 -7.04 21.87 15.48
CA ALA A 143 -8.28 22.47 15.01
C ALA A 143 -9.42 22.18 16.00
N VAL A 144 -10.36 23.12 16.12
CA VAL A 144 -11.54 22.96 16.98
C VAL A 144 -12.79 23.57 16.35
N LYS A 145 -13.94 22.94 16.60
CA LYS A 145 -15.26 23.45 16.20
C LYS A 145 -16.33 23.10 17.24
N GLY A 146 -17.23 24.04 17.51
CA GLY A 146 -18.50 23.78 18.19
C GLY A 146 -19.59 23.37 17.21
N GLU A 147 -20.24 22.23 17.43
CA GLU A 147 -21.28 21.68 16.56
C GLU A 147 -22.61 21.62 17.33
N SER A 148 -23.62 22.38 16.89
CA SER A 148 -24.97 22.40 17.47
C SER A 148 -25.00 22.66 18.99
N LEU A 149 -24.15 23.58 19.46
CA LEU A 149 -23.98 23.85 20.90
C LEU A 149 -25.22 24.44 21.58
N SER A 150 -26.20 24.97 20.86
CA SER A 150 -27.49 25.38 21.45
C SER A 150 -28.33 24.19 21.93
N ASP A 151 -28.06 23.00 21.41
CA ASP A 151 -28.84 21.77 21.64
C ASP A 151 -28.07 20.73 22.47
N GLY A 152 -26.99 21.14 23.14
CA GLY A 152 -26.06 20.22 23.80
C GLY A 152 -24.83 19.96 22.94
N GLY A 153 -24.99 19.40 21.75
CA GLY A 153 -23.96 19.41 20.71
C GLY A 153 -22.59 18.80 21.09
N ILE A 154 -21.60 19.05 20.23
CA ILE A 154 -20.25 18.51 20.33
C ILE A 154 -19.23 19.65 20.25
N ILE A 155 -18.20 19.61 21.08
CA ILE A 155 -16.97 20.39 20.89
C ILE A 155 -15.92 19.42 20.37
N ARG A 156 -15.56 19.54 19.10
CA ARG A 156 -14.67 18.61 18.42
C ARG A 156 -13.29 19.23 18.26
N TYR A 157 -12.29 18.59 18.83
CA TYR A 157 -10.88 18.91 18.66
C TYR A 157 -10.21 17.88 17.76
N VAL A 158 -9.24 18.32 16.96
CA VAL A 158 -8.38 17.46 16.15
C VAL A 158 -6.96 17.94 16.28
N LEU A 159 -6.04 17.04 16.60
CA LEU A 159 -4.60 17.28 16.51
C LEU A 159 -4.07 16.58 15.26
N GLN A 160 -3.69 17.37 14.26
CA GLN A 160 -3.12 16.89 13.02
C GLN A 160 -1.62 17.20 12.96
N GLU A 161 -0.80 16.16 12.98
CA GLU A 161 0.62 16.32 12.76
C GLU A 161 0.91 16.72 11.32
N GLN A 162 1.90 17.59 11.13
CA GLN A 162 2.45 17.87 9.82
C GLN A 162 3.40 16.75 9.41
N ASP A 163 3.21 16.21 8.21
CA ASP A 163 4.09 15.16 7.66
C ASP A 163 5.54 15.67 7.54
N ASN A 164 6.42 15.14 8.40
CA ASN A 164 7.85 15.44 8.41
C ASN A 164 8.63 14.41 7.57
N LYS A 165 8.26 14.30 6.29
CA LYS A 165 8.87 13.34 5.37
C LYS A 165 10.37 13.62 5.16
N PRO A 166 11.24 12.60 5.27
CA PRO A 166 12.67 12.78 5.06
C PRO A 166 12.97 13.04 3.57
N ALA A 167 13.90 13.96 3.32
CA ALA A 167 14.28 14.33 1.95
C ALA A 167 15.31 13.36 1.37
N ALA A 168 14.90 12.52 0.41
CA ALA A 168 15.81 11.74 -0.43
C ALA A 168 16.30 12.59 -1.60
N ARG A 169 17.58 12.97 -1.62
CA ARG A 169 18.11 13.93 -2.63
C ARG A 169 19.28 13.39 -3.45
N ALA A 170 20.09 12.49 -2.90
CA ALA A 170 21.22 11.95 -3.63
C ALA A 170 20.74 11.00 -4.75
N PRO A 171 21.55 10.79 -5.80
CA PRO A 171 21.23 9.82 -6.86
C PRO A 171 20.92 8.43 -6.30
N GLY A 172 21.63 8.00 -5.25
CA GLY A 172 21.49 6.70 -4.60
C GLY A 172 20.37 6.60 -3.55
N ASP A 173 19.84 7.72 -3.07
CA ASP A 173 18.66 7.69 -2.20
C ASP A 173 17.40 7.61 -3.08
N PHE A 174 16.33 6.93 -2.65
CA PHE A 174 15.07 6.86 -3.39
C PHE A 174 13.88 6.89 -2.43
N SER A 175 13.01 7.89 -2.56
CA SER A 175 11.74 7.97 -1.81
C SER A 175 10.55 7.60 -2.71
N LEU A 176 9.69 6.73 -2.20
CA LEU A 176 8.56 6.16 -2.94
C LEU A 176 7.29 6.27 -2.10
N LEU A 177 6.19 6.74 -2.69
CA LEU A 177 4.87 6.67 -2.06
C LEU A 177 4.00 5.68 -2.84
N SER A 178 3.52 4.63 -2.17
CA SER A 178 2.46 3.75 -2.66
C SER A 178 1.15 4.16 -2.01
N TYR A 179 0.13 4.48 -2.80
CA TYR A 179 -1.15 4.91 -2.27
C TYR A 179 -2.34 4.43 -3.11
N ASN A 180 -3.19 3.59 -2.50
CA ASN A 180 -4.54 3.35 -2.99
C ASN A 180 -5.39 4.60 -2.73
N ILE A 181 -5.81 5.29 -3.80
CA ILE A 181 -6.50 6.60 -3.71
C ILE A 181 -8.02 6.48 -3.65
N TRP A 182 -8.56 5.26 -3.80
CA TRP A 182 -10.00 4.98 -3.75
C TRP A 182 -10.82 5.93 -4.63
N ALA A 183 -10.40 6.11 -5.88
CA ALA A 183 -11.12 6.91 -6.87
C ALA A 183 -12.05 6.00 -7.69
N THR A 184 -12.99 5.35 -7.00
CA THR A 184 -13.78 4.23 -7.53
C THR A 184 -15.28 4.37 -7.21
N THR A 185 -15.91 5.43 -7.69
CA THR A 185 -17.32 5.73 -7.37
C THR A 185 -18.27 4.54 -7.63
N ILE A 186 -17.99 3.74 -8.67
CA ILE A 186 -18.77 2.53 -9.00
C ILE A 186 -18.66 1.41 -7.95
N PHE A 187 -17.61 1.42 -7.12
CA PHE A 187 -17.37 0.49 -6.02
C PHE A 187 -17.59 1.12 -4.64
N GLY A 188 -18.12 2.35 -4.60
CA GLY A 188 -18.65 2.93 -3.36
C GLY A 188 -17.95 4.20 -2.90
N SER A 189 -16.85 4.62 -3.54
CA SER A 189 -16.08 5.79 -3.13
C SER A 189 -16.93 7.04 -2.95
N LYS A 190 -16.65 7.78 -1.87
CA LYS A 190 -17.35 9.04 -1.52
C LYS A 190 -16.41 10.23 -1.64
N LYS A 191 -17.00 11.39 -1.91
CA LYS A 191 -16.32 12.69 -2.01
C LYS A 191 -15.03 12.64 -2.84
N VAL A 192 -15.01 11.85 -3.92
CA VAL A 192 -13.80 11.57 -4.71
C VAL A 192 -13.10 12.87 -5.13
N SER A 193 -13.82 13.76 -5.84
CA SER A 193 -13.28 15.06 -6.25
C SER A 193 -12.70 15.86 -5.07
N THR A 194 -13.44 15.96 -3.94
CA THR A 194 -12.96 16.68 -2.75
C THR A 194 -11.68 16.09 -2.19
N ARG A 195 -11.60 14.75 -2.01
CA ARG A 195 -10.42 14.08 -1.46
C ARG A 195 -9.22 14.22 -2.41
N LEU A 196 -9.41 13.98 -3.70
CA LEU A 196 -8.32 14.04 -4.68
C LEU A 196 -7.68 15.44 -4.74
N THR A 197 -8.44 16.53 -4.58
CA THR A 197 -7.86 17.90 -4.54
C THR A 197 -6.92 18.15 -3.36
N GLN A 198 -6.96 17.32 -2.32
CA GLN A 198 -6.08 17.44 -1.15
C GLN A 198 -4.83 16.56 -1.27
N MET A 199 -4.85 15.57 -2.16
CA MET A 199 -3.77 14.60 -2.31
C MET A 199 -2.43 15.18 -2.81
N PRO A 200 -2.36 16.20 -3.69
CA PRO A 200 -1.08 16.75 -4.15
C PRO A 200 -0.15 17.17 -3.02
N GLN A 201 -0.67 17.74 -1.94
CA GLN A 201 0.15 18.14 -0.78
C GLN A 201 0.80 16.93 -0.10
N VAL A 202 0.07 15.83 0.05
CA VAL A 202 0.57 14.59 0.64
C VAL A 202 1.55 13.90 -0.30
N MET A 203 1.23 13.89 -1.59
CA MET A 203 2.01 13.26 -2.65
C MET A 203 3.25 14.04 -3.05
N ALA A 204 3.44 15.28 -2.62
CA ALA A 204 4.65 16.05 -2.94
C ALA A 204 5.92 15.44 -2.30
N ASP A 205 7.07 15.70 -2.90
CA ASP A 205 8.42 15.42 -2.39
C ASP A 205 8.91 13.96 -2.40
N TYR A 206 8.25 13.10 -3.18
CA TYR A 206 8.75 11.76 -3.50
C TYR A 206 9.52 11.73 -4.83
N ASP A 207 10.40 10.74 -5.02
CA ASP A 207 11.02 10.51 -6.34
C ASP A 207 10.03 9.89 -7.33
N ALA A 208 9.16 9.02 -6.82
CA ALA A 208 8.08 8.41 -7.57
C ALA A 208 6.85 8.12 -6.69
N LEU A 209 5.70 8.04 -7.34
CA LEU A 209 4.44 7.61 -6.78
C LEU A 209 3.98 6.34 -7.49
N VAL A 210 3.43 5.41 -6.73
CA VAL A 210 2.64 4.28 -7.19
C VAL A 210 1.21 4.49 -6.71
N LEU A 211 0.30 4.72 -7.65
CA LEU A 211 -1.11 4.94 -7.34
C LEU A 211 -1.93 3.74 -7.76
N THR A 212 -2.82 3.29 -6.90
CA THR A 212 -3.81 2.25 -7.21
C THR A 212 -5.22 2.80 -7.05
N GLU A 213 -6.20 2.15 -7.69
CA GLU A 213 -7.60 2.58 -7.74
C GLU A 213 -7.88 3.93 -8.43
N VAL A 214 -7.11 4.22 -9.48
CA VAL A 214 -7.25 5.40 -10.34
C VAL A 214 -8.31 5.17 -11.43
N PHE A 215 -9.60 5.03 -11.05
CA PHE A 215 -10.67 4.60 -11.98
C PHE A 215 -11.61 5.71 -12.43
N ASP A 216 -11.97 6.67 -11.58
CA ASP A 216 -12.89 7.75 -11.90
C ASP A 216 -12.21 8.76 -12.85
N LEU A 217 -12.44 8.59 -14.15
CA LEU A 217 -11.63 9.23 -15.21
C LEU A 217 -11.53 10.75 -15.10
N ALA A 218 -12.63 11.46 -14.80
CA ALA A 218 -12.61 12.92 -14.78
C ALA A 218 -11.76 13.45 -13.61
N GLU A 219 -12.05 12.96 -12.40
CA GLU A 219 -11.37 13.32 -11.16
C GLU A 219 -9.91 12.86 -11.16
N SER A 220 -9.66 11.63 -11.62
CA SER A 220 -8.31 11.06 -11.73
C SER A 220 -7.47 11.83 -12.74
N ASN A 221 -8.02 12.18 -13.93
CA ASN A 221 -7.26 12.98 -14.89
C ASN A 221 -6.94 14.37 -14.36
N ALA A 222 -7.87 15.02 -13.63
CA ALA A 222 -7.60 16.30 -13.00
C ALA A 222 -6.46 16.23 -11.97
N LEU A 223 -6.45 15.18 -11.13
CA LEU A 223 -5.36 14.92 -10.19
C LEU A 223 -4.03 14.66 -10.92
N LEU A 224 -4.03 13.78 -11.91
CA LEU A 224 -2.82 13.45 -12.68
C LEU A 224 -2.24 14.69 -13.37
N ASP A 225 -3.09 15.56 -13.93
CA ASP A 225 -2.68 16.81 -14.58
C ASP A 225 -2.11 17.82 -13.58
N GLU A 226 -2.69 17.94 -12.38
CA GLU A 226 -2.13 18.78 -11.31
C GLU A 226 -0.75 18.25 -10.87
N LEU A 227 -0.63 16.94 -10.69
CA LEU A 227 0.63 16.30 -10.31
C LEU A 227 1.73 16.43 -11.38
N ARG A 228 1.40 16.70 -12.66
CA ARG A 228 2.42 16.89 -13.72
C ARG A 228 3.39 18.03 -13.44
N ALA A 229 2.99 19.02 -12.65
CA ALA A 229 3.87 20.13 -12.26
C ALA A 229 5.13 19.64 -11.53
N GLU A 230 5.01 18.54 -10.79
CA GLU A 230 6.09 17.94 -10.02
C GLU A 230 6.54 16.60 -10.58
N TYR A 231 5.59 15.79 -11.04
CA TYR A 231 5.78 14.45 -11.62
C TYR A 231 5.43 14.45 -13.12
N PRO A 232 6.26 15.06 -13.98
CA PRO A 232 5.95 15.20 -15.40
C PRO A 232 5.99 13.86 -16.16
N TYR A 233 6.68 12.84 -15.63
CA TYR A 233 6.78 11.52 -16.24
C TYR A 233 5.75 10.59 -15.60
N GLN A 234 4.76 10.16 -16.37
CA GLN A 234 3.65 9.35 -15.88
C GLN A 234 3.38 8.22 -16.87
N THR A 235 3.19 7.00 -16.36
CA THR A 235 2.87 5.83 -17.20
C THR A 235 1.43 5.88 -17.71
N GLY A 236 1.16 5.08 -18.74
CA GLY A 236 -0.20 4.77 -19.15
C GLY A 236 -0.96 3.89 -18.16
N ASP A 237 -2.23 3.62 -18.47
CA ASP A 237 -2.95 2.47 -17.91
C ASP A 237 -2.67 1.20 -18.69
N ILE A 238 -2.89 0.06 -18.06
CA ILE A 238 -2.99 -1.22 -18.75
C ILE A 238 -4.47 -1.55 -18.98
N PHE A 239 -4.80 -1.95 -20.21
CA PHE A 239 -6.12 -2.47 -20.55
C PHE A 239 -6.01 -3.81 -21.28
N LYS A 240 -6.65 -4.85 -20.73
CA LYS A 240 -6.75 -6.17 -21.36
C LYS A 240 -8.05 -6.28 -22.14
N LEU A 241 -7.96 -6.62 -23.43
CA LEU A 241 -9.14 -6.79 -24.29
C LEU A 241 -10.13 -7.78 -23.66
N GLY A 242 -11.40 -7.40 -23.61
CA GLY A 242 -12.47 -8.17 -22.96
C GLY A 242 -12.76 -7.76 -21.51
N LYS A 243 -11.96 -6.85 -20.93
CA LYS A 243 -12.28 -6.16 -19.66
C LYS A 243 -13.11 -4.90 -19.91
N VAL A 244 -13.72 -4.37 -18.84
CA VAL A 244 -14.52 -3.14 -18.88
C VAL A 244 -13.71 -1.94 -18.43
N LEU A 245 -12.81 -2.12 -17.46
CA LEU A 245 -11.99 -1.07 -16.89
C LEU A 245 -10.50 -1.34 -17.14
N GLY A 246 -9.70 -0.27 -17.11
CA GLY A 246 -8.24 -0.36 -17.03
C GLY A 246 -7.78 -1.03 -15.74
N SER A 247 -6.50 -0.92 -15.42
CA SER A 247 -5.95 -1.44 -14.16
C SER A 247 -6.15 -0.51 -12.97
N GLY A 248 -6.40 0.78 -13.23
CA GLY A 248 -6.41 1.79 -12.18
C GLY A 248 -5.07 1.91 -11.46
N THR A 249 -3.97 1.42 -12.06
CA THR A 249 -2.61 1.47 -11.52
C THR A 249 -1.78 2.46 -12.32
N ARG A 250 -0.96 3.28 -11.66
CA ARG A 250 -0.08 4.27 -12.30
C ARG A 250 1.26 4.37 -11.60
N ILE A 251 2.32 4.64 -12.36
CA ILE A 251 3.59 5.15 -11.86
C ILE A 251 3.74 6.60 -12.29
N LEU A 252 4.02 7.49 -11.34
CA LEU A 252 4.37 8.89 -11.60
C LEU A 252 5.79 9.14 -11.08
N SER A 253 6.60 9.91 -11.78
CA SER A 253 7.97 10.19 -11.37
C SER A 253 8.42 11.61 -11.70
N ARG A 254 9.25 12.16 -10.80
CA ARG A 254 10.03 13.39 -11.06
C ARG A 254 11.14 13.14 -12.09
N TRP A 255 11.53 11.87 -12.26
CA TRP A 255 12.66 11.44 -13.06
C TRP A 255 12.19 10.80 -14.38
N PRO A 256 12.96 10.96 -15.48
CA PRO A 256 12.60 10.38 -16.76
C PRO A 256 12.32 8.88 -16.69
N ILE A 257 11.14 8.48 -17.16
CA ILE A 257 10.84 7.08 -17.52
C ILE A 257 11.47 6.82 -18.88
N VAL A 258 12.56 6.04 -18.91
CA VAL A 258 13.29 5.72 -20.14
C VAL A 258 12.79 4.45 -20.83
N LEU A 259 12.05 3.63 -20.11
CA LEU A 259 11.31 2.48 -20.63
C LEU A 259 10.07 2.25 -19.77
N GLU A 260 8.95 1.99 -20.43
CA GLU A 260 7.70 1.54 -19.82
C GLU A 260 7.31 0.22 -20.48
N ASP A 261 6.87 -0.74 -19.67
CA ASP A 261 6.32 -2.02 -20.11
C ASP A 261 5.30 -2.52 -19.08
N SER A 262 4.57 -3.59 -19.39
CA SER A 262 3.57 -4.13 -18.48
C SER A 262 3.23 -5.58 -18.74
N HIS A 263 2.64 -6.23 -17.74
CA HIS A 263 2.04 -7.56 -17.87
C HIS A 263 0.64 -7.58 -17.26
N ALA A 264 -0.35 -7.94 -18.07
CA ALA A 264 -1.73 -8.12 -17.62
C ALA A 264 -1.97 -9.55 -17.16
N TYR A 265 -2.38 -9.73 -15.91
CA TYR A 265 -2.60 -11.04 -15.32
C TYR A 265 -3.76 -11.81 -15.97
N SER A 266 -3.70 -13.12 -15.84
CA SER A 266 -4.66 -14.06 -16.41
C SER A 266 -5.80 -14.34 -15.45
N ASP A 267 -5.46 -14.69 -14.20
CA ASP A 267 -6.42 -15.09 -13.19
C ASP A 267 -7.07 -13.90 -12.48
N CYS A 268 -8.36 -14.03 -12.19
CA CYS A 268 -9.16 -13.12 -11.37
C CYS A 268 -10.39 -13.88 -10.87
N ASP A 269 -11.04 -13.35 -9.84
CA ASP A 269 -12.34 -13.85 -9.42
C ASP A 269 -13.32 -12.70 -9.14
N GLY A 270 -14.61 -13.02 -9.08
CA GLY A 270 -15.66 -12.09 -8.66
C GLY A 270 -15.83 -10.84 -9.54
N ILE A 271 -16.28 -9.75 -8.90
CA ILE A 271 -16.52 -8.46 -9.58
C ILE A 271 -15.21 -7.79 -10.01
N GLN A 272 -14.10 -8.12 -9.35
CA GLN A 272 -12.77 -7.60 -9.66
C GLN A 272 -12.32 -8.00 -11.07
N CYS A 273 -12.86 -9.08 -11.62
CA CYS A 273 -12.64 -9.47 -13.02
C CYS A 273 -13.12 -8.44 -14.05
N ALA A 274 -13.92 -7.44 -13.69
CA ALA A 274 -14.33 -6.37 -14.60
C ALA A 274 -13.16 -5.42 -14.94
N ALA A 275 -12.20 -5.27 -14.03
CA ALA A 275 -10.99 -4.47 -14.23
C ALA A 275 -9.84 -5.33 -14.78
N THR A 276 -8.93 -4.67 -15.47
CA THR A 276 -7.64 -5.28 -15.78
C THR A 276 -6.85 -5.41 -14.48
N ARG A 277 -6.18 -6.54 -14.26
CA ARG A 277 -5.21 -6.69 -13.19
C ARG A 277 -3.85 -6.91 -13.85
N GLY A 278 -2.78 -6.39 -13.26
CA GLY A 278 -1.46 -6.47 -13.88
C GLY A 278 -0.39 -5.74 -13.08
N VAL A 279 0.81 -5.76 -13.64
CA VAL A 279 1.96 -5.00 -13.16
C VAL A 279 2.43 -4.04 -14.25
N ILE A 280 2.66 -2.79 -13.87
CA ILE A 280 3.35 -1.78 -14.69
C ILE A 280 4.81 -1.76 -14.29
N TYR A 281 5.70 -1.71 -15.26
CA TYR A 281 7.14 -1.58 -15.08
C TYR A 281 7.62 -0.25 -15.68
N ALA A 282 8.39 0.52 -14.90
CA ALA A 282 9.11 1.69 -15.35
C ALA A 282 10.61 1.58 -15.05
N LYS A 283 11.45 1.77 -16.06
CA LYS A 283 12.89 2.06 -15.88
C LYS A 283 13.06 3.57 -15.77
N LEU A 284 13.52 4.03 -14.62
CA LEU A 284 13.72 5.44 -14.30
C LEU A 284 15.20 5.82 -14.40
N ASN A 285 15.48 7.06 -14.79
CA ASN A 285 16.82 7.64 -14.73
C ASN A 285 16.87 8.79 -13.71
N LYS A 286 17.32 8.51 -12.49
CA LYS A 286 17.54 9.51 -11.45
C LYS A 286 18.97 10.01 -11.51
N GLN A 287 19.17 11.18 -12.11
CA GLN A 287 20.47 11.87 -12.14
C GLN A 287 21.63 10.99 -12.68
N GLY A 288 21.36 10.13 -13.66
CA GLY A 288 22.34 9.20 -14.24
C GLY A 288 22.33 7.79 -13.63
N LYS A 289 21.63 7.57 -12.50
CA LYS A 289 21.44 6.25 -11.90
C LYS A 289 20.11 5.64 -12.38
N THR A 290 20.17 4.40 -12.88
CA THR A 290 18.96 3.64 -13.22
C THR A 290 18.25 3.19 -11.96
N TYR A 291 16.91 3.20 -11.98
CA TYR A 291 16.06 2.46 -11.05
C TYR A 291 15.01 1.68 -11.84
N HIS A 292 14.61 0.51 -11.33
CA HIS A 292 13.47 -0.24 -11.84
C HIS A 292 12.34 -0.21 -10.81
N LEU A 293 11.17 0.24 -11.23
CA LEU A 293 10.00 0.34 -10.37
C LEU A 293 8.84 -0.46 -10.98
N PHE A 294 8.26 -1.34 -10.16
CA PHE A 294 7.08 -2.11 -10.50
C PHE A 294 5.89 -1.66 -9.64
N ALA A 295 4.73 -1.46 -10.27
CA ALA A 295 3.48 -1.08 -9.63
C ALA A 295 2.41 -2.15 -9.88
N THR A 296 1.70 -2.57 -8.84
CA THR A 296 0.61 -3.57 -8.98
C THR A 296 -0.56 -3.27 -8.06
N HIS A 297 -1.75 -3.73 -8.45
CA HIS A 297 -2.92 -3.87 -7.58
C HIS A 297 -3.54 -5.24 -7.85
N THR A 298 -3.29 -6.21 -6.98
CA THR A 298 -3.70 -7.62 -7.15
C THR A 298 -5.15 -7.85 -6.68
N GLN A 299 -5.63 -9.09 -6.82
CA GLN A 299 -6.96 -9.54 -6.41
C GLN A 299 -7.20 -9.34 -4.91
N SER A 300 -8.30 -8.66 -4.57
CA SER A 300 -8.76 -8.41 -3.20
C SER A 300 -9.52 -9.59 -2.61
N SER A 301 -9.81 -9.52 -1.30
CA SER A 301 -10.59 -10.49 -0.52
C SER A 301 -9.88 -11.83 -0.25
N ASP A 302 -10.23 -12.47 0.86
CA ASP A 302 -9.48 -13.60 1.43
C ASP A 302 -10.22 -14.95 1.39
N ASP A 303 -11.41 -15.04 0.79
CA ASP A 303 -12.00 -16.35 0.49
C ASP A 303 -11.13 -17.13 -0.51
N ASP A 304 -11.29 -18.46 -0.50
CA ASP A 304 -10.39 -19.37 -1.20
C ASP A 304 -10.23 -19.05 -2.69
N ALA A 305 -11.30 -18.64 -3.38
CA ALA A 305 -11.23 -18.35 -4.82
C ALA A 305 -10.44 -17.07 -5.10
N ASN A 306 -10.74 -16.00 -4.36
CA ASN A 306 -10.04 -14.72 -4.45
C ASN A 306 -8.57 -14.83 -4.05
N ARG A 307 -8.28 -15.52 -2.94
CA ARG A 307 -6.91 -15.77 -2.49
C ARG A 307 -6.11 -16.58 -3.51
N ASN A 308 -6.68 -17.65 -4.08
CA ASN A 308 -5.99 -18.44 -5.10
C ASN A 308 -5.67 -17.61 -6.37
N ALA A 309 -6.61 -16.78 -6.83
CA ALA A 309 -6.37 -15.86 -7.93
C ALA A 309 -5.26 -14.85 -7.60
N ARG A 310 -5.24 -14.29 -6.39
CA ARG A 310 -4.15 -13.39 -5.93
C ARG A 310 -2.79 -14.08 -5.99
N LEU A 311 -2.67 -15.29 -5.45
CA LEU A 311 -1.39 -16.02 -5.44
C LEU A 311 -0.92 -16.35 -6.87
N ALA A 312 -1.83 -16.67 -7.79
CA ALA A 312 -1.51 -16.87 -9.19
C ALA A 312 -1.02 -15.58 -9.87
N GLN A 313 -1.65 -14.43 -9.59
CA GLN A 313 -1.18 -13.12 -10.06
C GLN A 313 0.22 -12.78 -9.56
N LEU A 314 0.54 -13.08 -8.29
CA LEU A 314 1.89 -12.89 -7.74
C LEU A 314 2.92 -13.80 -8.44
N GLN A 315 2.53 -15.03 -8.80
CA GLN A 315 3.34 -15.90 -9.64
C GLN A 315 3.59 -15.29 -11.01
N GLU A 316 2.56 -14.81 -11.70
CA GLU A 316 2.70 -14.14 -12.99
C GLU A 316 3.60 -12.89 -12.91
N MET A 317 3.46 -12.07 -11.86
CA MET A 317 4.33 -10.92 -11.60
C MET A 317 5.79 -11.35 -11.43
N GLY A 318 6.06 -12.35 -10.59
CA GLY A 318 7.40 -12.85 -10.36
C GLY A 318 8.04 -13.47 -11.61
N ASP A 319 7.22 -14.11 -12.45
CA ASP A 319 7.63 -14.68 -13.74
C ASP A 319 7.99 -13.58 -14.74
N TYR A 320 7.14 -12.54 -14.83
CA TYR A 320 7.37 -11.38 -15.68
C TYR A 320 8.66 -10.65 -15.30
N ILE A 321 8.84 -10.30 -14.02
CA ILE A 321 10.03 -9.58 -13.53
C ILE A 321 11.32 -10.33 -13.87
N ARG A 322 11.33 -11.66 -13.73
CA ARG A 322 12.50 -12.47 -14.11
C ARG A 322 12.72 -12.57 -15.61
N SER A 323 11.67 -12.54 -16.42
CA SER A 323 11.81 -12.54 -17.88
C SER A 323 12.47 -11.26 -18.43
N LEU A 324 12.38 -10.15 -17.68
CA LEU A 324 13.03 -8.89 -18.03
C LEU A 324 14.57 -8.91 -17.90
N ASN A 325 15.14 -9.91 -17.21
CA ASN A 325 16.59 -10.06 -17.05
C ASN A 325 17.26 -8.75 -16.57
N LEU A 326 16.74 -8.17 -15.49
CA LEU A 326 17.23 -6.90 -14.98
C LEU A 326 18.64 -7.01 -14.39
N PRO A 327 19.54 -6.04 -14.63
CA PRO A 327 20.91 -6.10 -14.15
C PRO A 327 21.02 -6.25 -12.63
N ALA A 328 21.89 -7.15 -12.19
CA ALA A 328 22.13 -7.39 -10.77
C ALA A 328 22.69 -6.16 -10.00
N ASP A 329 23.16 -5.14 -10.70
CA ASP A 329 23.71 -3.90 -10.14
C ASP A 329 22.84 -2.65 -10.32
N GLU A 330 21.61 -2.80 -10.83
CA GLU A 330 20.62 -1.72 -10.85
C GLU A 330 19.60 -1.95 -9.70
N PRO A 331 19.17 -0.91 -8.95
CA PRO A 331 18.12 -1.02 -7.95
C PRO A 331 16.79 -1.47 -8.53
N VAL A 332 16.12 -2.41 -7.86
CA VAL A 332 14.77 -2.86 -8.22
C VAL A 332 13.84 -2.75 -7.02
N LEU A 333 12.74 -2.03 -7.21
CA LEU A 333 11.71 -1.74 -6.23
C LEU A 333 10.33 -2.18 -6.76
N MET A 334 9.46 -2.64 -5.87
CA MET A 334 8.10 -3.06 -6.20
C MET A 334 7.14 -2.45 -5.19
N ALA A 335 6.03 -1.89 -5.63
CA ALA A 335 5.08 -1.26 -4.72
C ALA A 335 3.64 -1.37 -5.20
N GLY A 336 2.71 -1.15 -4.28
CA GLY A 336 1.28 -1.16 -4.56
C GLY A 336 0.47 -1.77 -3.43
N ASP A 337 -0.81 -1.94 -3.73
CA ASP A 337 -1.75 -2.74 -2.95
C ASP A 337 -1.66 -4.19 -3.40
N PHE A 338 -0.94 -5.01 -2.62
CA PHE A 338 -0.77 -6.42 -2.93
C PHE A 338 -1.94 -7.27 -2.43
N ASN A 339 -2.90 -6.70 -1.70
CA ASN A 339 -3.99 -7.43 -1.04
C ASN A 339 -3.50 -8.66 -0.24
N VAL A 340 -2.24 -8.66 0.19
CA VAL A 340 -1.62 -9.75 0.96
C VAL A 340 -1.65 -9.34 2.42
N ASN A 341 -2.63 -9.83 3.18
CA ASN A 341 -2.78 -9.50 4.58
C ASN A 341 -1.77 -10.26 5.46
N LYS A 342 -0.64 -9.63 5.83
CA LYS A 342 0.36 -10.29 6.70
C LYS A 342 -0.11 -10.51 8.15
N ILE A 343 -1.20 -9.86 8.58
CA ILE A 343 -1.75 -10.01 9.93
C ILE A 343 -2.60 -11.28 10.02
N GLY A 344 -3.50 -11.49 9.06
CA GLY A 344 -4.38 -12.66 9.00
C GLY A 344 -3.76 -13.88 8.31
N LEU A 345 -2.88 -13.65 7.32
CA LEU A 345 -2.32 -14.68 6.44
C LEU A 345 -0.80 -14.49 6.24
N PRO A 346 0.03 -14.62 7.30
CA PRO A 346 1.48 -14.39 7.21
C PRO A 346 2.18 -15.26 6.17
N GLN A 347 1.67 -16.46 5.87
CA GLN A 347 2.19 -17.34 4.82
C GLN A 347 2.03 -16.76 3.40
N ASP A 348 1.03 -15.91 3.16
CA ASP A 348 0.86 -15.25 1.87
C ASP A 348 1.92 -14.17 1.69
N ARG A 349 2.33 -13.51 2.79
CA ARG A 349 3.48 -12.58 2.80
C ARG A 349 4.79 -13.32 2.55
N ASP A 350 5.00 -14.48 3.19
CA ASP A 350 6.19 -15.31 2.91
C ASP A 350 6.23 -15.76 1.44
N TYR A 351 5.06 -16.11 0.86
CA TYR A 351 4.95 -16.44 -0.55
C TYR A 351 5.25 -15.25 -1.47
N LEU A 352 4.73 -14.06 -1.15
CA LEU A 352 5.00 -12.81 -1.86
C LEU A 352 6.51 -12.53 -1.95
N GLU A 353 7.22 -12.57 -0.83
CA GLU A 353 8.67 -12.35 -0.79
C GLU A 353 9.42 -13.41 -1.62
N ALA A 354 9.04 -14.68 -1.48
CA ALA A 354 9.69 -15.79 -2.19
C ALA A 354 9.47 -15.75 -3.70
N VAL A 355 8.25 -15.44 -4.17
CA VAL A 355 7.93 -15.46 -5.60
C VAL A 355 8.51 -14.27 -6.35
N LEU A 356 8.63 -13.13 -5.68
CA LEU A 356 9.22 -11.92 -6.24
C LEU A 356 10.74 -11.83 -6.01
N ASN A 357 11.33 -12.74 -5.23
CA ASN A 357 12.70 -12.60 -4.71
C ASN A 357 12.93 -11.21 -4.10
N ALA A 358 12.00 -10.76 -3.27
CA ALA A 358 12.00 -9.45 -2.66
C ALA A 358 11.90 -9.56 -1.14
N ARG A 359 12.16 -8.47 -0.44
CA ARG A 359 11.94 -8.36 0.99
C ARG A 359 11.10 -7.13 1.33
N GLU A 360 10.25 -7.29 2.33
CA GLU A 360 9.54 -6.22 3.01
C GLU A 360 10.51 -5.47 3.93
N PRO A 361 10.70 -4.15 3.76
CA PRO A 361 11.46 -3.33 4.69
C PRO A 361 10.78 -3.26 6.07
N GLN A 362 11.55 -2.94 7.11
CA GLN A 362 10.97 -2.69 8.43
C GLN A 362 9.97 -1.53 8.36
N ASN A 363 8.74 -1.77 8.81
CA ASN A 363 7.73 -0.72 8.98
C ASN A 363 7.98 0.07 10.27
N THR A 364 8.01 1.40 10.16
CA THR A 364 8.17 2.34 11.29
C THR A 364 6.92 3.20 11.53
N GLY A 365 5.86 3.02 10.73
CA GLY A 365 4.60 3.76 10.84
C GLY A 365 3.49 2.97 11.52
N HIS A 366 2.24 3.27 11.14
CA HIS A 366 1.07 2.54 11.63
C HIS A 366 1.14 1.05 11.32
N THR A 367 0.54 0.21 12.16
CA THR A 367 0.66 -1.25 12.05
C THR A 367 -0.27 -1.88 11.03
N LEU A 368 -1.15 -1.10 10.40
CA LEU A 368 -2.16 -1.51 9.43
C LEU A 368 -2.18 -0.51 8.28
N SER A 369 -2.36 -0.97 7.04
CA SER A 369 -2.61 -0.09 5.89
C SER A 369 -4.10 0.04 5.56
N PHE A 370 -4.94 -0.85 6.09
CA PHE A 370 -6.39 -0.76 6.05
C PHE A 370 -6.94 -0.97 7.48
N ASP A 371 -7.51 0.07 8.08
CA ASP A 371 -7.89 0.05 9.51
C ASP A 371 -9.29 0.66 9.72
N SER A 372 -10.31 -0.19 9.77
CA SER A 372 -11.70 0.24 9.98
C SER A 372 -11.97 0.82 11.37
N ASN A 373 -11.05 0.71 12.33
CA ASN A 373 -11.23 1.32 13.66
C ASN A 373 -10.81 2.80 13.69
N THR A 374 -9.94 3.21 12.76
CA THR A 374 -9.35 4.57 12.78
C THR A 374 -9.54 5.34 11.49
N ASN A 375 -9.76 4.67 10.36
CA ASN A 375 -10.05 5.29 9.08
C ASN A 375 -11.57 5.43 8.86
N HIS A 376 -12.03 6.63 8.52
CA HIS A 376 -13.44 6.95 8.32
C HIS A 376 -14.10 6.20 7.14
N TRP A 377 -13.33 5.90 6.09
CA TRP A 377 -13.83 5.29 4.86
C TRP A 377 -13.67 3.77 4.81
N ALA A 378 -12.75 3.21 5.62
CA ALA A 378 -12.48 1.79 5.65
C ALA A 378 -13.70 0.98 6.14
N GLU A 379 -14.03 -0.07 5.38
CA GLU A 379 -15.15 -0.94 5.71
C GLU A 379 -14.85 -1.77 6.97
N ALA A 380 -15.76 -1.72 7.95
CA ALA A 380 -15.67 -2.58 9.12
C ALA A 380 -16.12 -4.02 8.78
N PRO A 381 -15.48 -5.05 9.37
CA PRO A 381 -14.54 -5.00 10.50
C PRO A 381 -13.06 -5.20 10.10
N TYR A 382 -12.65 -4.82 8.89
CA TYR A 382 -11.34 -5.20 8.37
C TYR A 382 -10.18 -4.41 9.00
N LEU A 383 -9.18 -5.15 9.48
CA LEU A 383 -7.94 -4.66 10.10
C LEU A 383 -6.76 -5.38 9.46
N GLU A 384 -6.17 -4.77 8.43
CA GLU A 384 -5.29 -5.45 7.50
C GLU A 384 -4.04 -4.63 7.14
N TYR A 385 -3.04 -5.32 6.62
CA TYR A 385 -1.83 -4.71 6.08
C TYR A 385 -1.62 -5.25 4.68
N LEU A 386 -1.87 -4.42 3.68
CA LEU A 386 -2.04 -4.79 2.28
C LEU A 386 -1.06 -4.05 1.34
N ASP A 387 -0.57 -2.90 1.79
CA ASP A 387 0.22 -1.96 0.99
C ASP A 387 1.72 -2.08 1.30
N TYR A 388 2.53 -2.32 0.27
CA TYR A 388 3.96 -2.62 0.42
C TYR A 388 4.83 -1.79 -0.51
N THR A 389 6.07 -1.57 -0.07
CA THR A 389 7.20 -1.05 -0.85
C THR A 389 8.38 -2.02 -0.67
N LEU A 390 8.49 -3.00 -1.56
CA LEU A 390 9.46 -4.08 -1.50
C LEU A 390 10.76 -3.71 -2.23
N VAL A 391 11.86 -4.32 -1.81
CA VAL A 391 13.17 -4.24 -2.48
C VAL A 391 13.64 -5.62 -2.91
N SER A 392 14.20 -5.73 -4.12
CA SER A 392 14.74 -6.99 -4.64
C SER A 392 15.91 -7.51 -3.80
N ASN A 393 16.01 -8.84 -3.69
CA ASN A 393 17.11 -9.56 -3.06
C ASN A 393 18.18 -10.04 -4.06
N VAL A 394 17.93 -9.92 -5.37
CA VAL A 394 18.81 -10.43 -6.43
C VAL A 394 19.39 -9.34 -7.33
N ASN A 395 19.01 -8.08 -7.09
CA ASN A 395 19.55 -6.90 -7.76
C ASN A 395 20.34 -6.03 -6.76
N GLN A 396 20.68 -4.78 -7.11
CA GLN A 396 21.56 -3.97 -6.28
C GLN A 396 20.99 -3.90 -4.84
N PRO A 397 21.75 -4.38 -3.83
CA PRO A 397 21.23 -4.39 -2.47
C PRO A 397 21.13 -2.97 -1.93
N ALA A 398 20.00 -2.66 -1.28
CA ALA A 398 19.88 -1.43 -0.52
C ALA A 398 20.77 -1.49 0.74
N VAL A 399 21.56 -0.44 0.96
CA VAL A 399 22.33 -0.19 2.20
C VAL A 399 21.37 0.05 3.36
N SER A 400 20.27 0.75 3.11
CA SER A 400 19.15 0.89 4.04
C SER A 400 17.83 0.86 3.28
N ALA A 401 16.82 0.23 3.87
CA ALA A 401 15.46 0.19 3.37
C ALA A 401 14.50 0.24 4.56
N THR A 402 13.58 1.19 4.56
CA THR A 402 12.51 1.32 5.56
C THR A 402 11.19 1.59 4.87
N GLN A 403 10.11 1.13 5.48
CA GLN A 403 8.74 1.48 5.10
C GLN A 403 8.07 2.22 6.27
N GLU A 404 7.11 3.07 5.96
CA GLU A 404 6.28 3.72 6.94
C GLU A 404 4.85 3.78 6.42
N ILE A 405 3.91 3.17 7.15
CA ILE A 405 2.49 3.41 6.90
C ILE A 405 2.09 4.74 7.55
N ILE A 406 1.65 5.69 6.73
CA ILE A 406 1.19 7.01 7.14
C ILE A 406 -0.30 7.16 6.86
N ALA A 407 -1.00 8.00 7.62
CA ALA A 407 -2.41 8.31 7.44
C ALA A 407 -2.61 9.69 6.81
N PRO A 408 -2.74 9.79 5.46
CA PRO A 408 -3.11 11.03 4.79
C PRO A 408 -4.46 11.55 5.28
N ARG A 409 -4.43 12.66 6.02
CA ARG A 409 -5.63 13.31 6.55
C ARG A 409 -5.68 14.78 6.19
N SER A 410 -6.89 15.30 6.05
CA SER A 410 -7.14 16.72 5.77
C SER A 410 -8.05 17.34 6.81
N LEU A 411 -7.72 18.58 7.17
CA LEU A 411 -8.53 19.42 8.05
C LEU A 411 -9.39 20.42 7.26
N GLN A 412 -9.54 20.28 5.94
CA GLN A 412 -10.38 21.20 5.16
C GLN A 412 -11.84 21.16 5.62
N ASP A 413 -12.52 22.32 5.52
CA ASP A 413 -13.89 22.50 6.03
C ASP A 413 -14.88 21.49 5.44
N ASN A 414 -14.73 21.13 4.16
CA ASN A 414 -15.61 20.20 3.44
C ASN A 414 -15.35 18.70 3.75
N LEU A 415 -14.28 18.41 4.51
CA LEU A 415 -13.91 17.10 5.03
C LEU A 415 -13.95 17.06 6.57
N TRP A 416 -14.54 18.08 7.22
CA TRP A 416 -14.63 18.12 8.67
C TRP A 416 -15.43 16.94 9.23
N GLY A 417 -14.78 16.10 10.05
CA GLY A 417 -15.34 14.86 10.60
C GLY A 417 -15.04 13.61 9.75
N GLU A 418 -14.45 13.80 8.57
CA GLU A 418 -14.18 12.76 7.56
C GLU A 418 -12.72 12.90 7.09
N TRP A 419 -11.79 12.71 8.02
CA TRP A 419 -10.42 13.20 7.90
C TRP A 419 -9.60 12.52 6.80
N ASP A 420 -9.82 11.23 6.60
CA ASP A 420 -8.96 10.39 5.76
C ASP A 420 -9.15 10.69 4.27
N LEU A 421 -8.06 10.68 3.51
CA LEU A 421 -8.11 10.96 2.06
C LEU A 421 -8.39 9.71 1.22
N SER A 422 -8.35 8.52 1.81
CA SER A 422 -8.70 7.24 1.19
C SER A 422 -9.12 6.27 2.28
N ASP A 423 -9.75 5.14 1.93
CA ASP A 423 -10.00 4.02 2.84
C ASP A 423 -8.72 3.24 3.18
N HIS A 424 -7.69 3.36 2.36
CA HIS A 424 -6.34 2.94 2.69
C HIS A 424 -5.51 4.07 3.32
N TYR A 425 -4.58 3.69 4.19
CA TYR A 425 -3.40 4.47 4.54
C TYR A 425 -2.30 4.24 3.50
N ALA A 426 -1.36 5.18 3.39
CA ALA A 426 -0.33 5.14 2.35
C ALA A 426 0.96 4.47 2.87
N ALA A 427 1.64 3.72 2.02
CA ALA A 427 2.95 3.15 2.32
C ALA A 427 4.06 4.01 1.71
N ARG A 428 4.88 4.64 2.56
CA ARG A 428 6.08 5.37 2.16
C ARG A 428 7.31 4.47 2.30
N GLY A 429 8.07 4.29 1.22
CA GLY A 429 9.35 3.60 1.19
C GLY A 429 10.52 4.57 1.09
N LEU A 430 11.59 4.30 1.84
CA LEU A 430 12.84 5.06 1.80
C LEU A 430 14.01 4.10 1.64
N PHE A 431 14.75 4.29 0.56
CA PHE A 431 15.82 3.38 0.15
C PHE A 431 17.12 4.13 -0.07
N ARG A 432 18.24 3.50 0.26
CA ARG A 432 19.58 4.00 -0.07
C ARG A 432 20.38 2.91 -0.75
N PHE A 433 20.93 3.22 -1.91
CA PHE A 433 21.80 2.39 -2.69
C PHE A 433 23.15 3.08 -2.85
N ASP A 434 24.24 2.34 -2.69
CA ASP A 434 25.60 2.85 -2.86
C ASP A 434 26.28 2.14 -4.03
N ASP A 435 26.90 2.93 -4.90
CA ASP A 435 27.66 2.45 -6.04
C ASP A 435 29.05 1.94 -5.62
N SER A 436 29.54 2.34 -4.43
CA SER A 436 30.84 1.92 -3.91
C SER A 436 30.91 0.43 -3.56
N ASN A 437 29.76 -0.24 -3.40
CA ASN A 437 29.65 -1.65 -3.02
C ASN A 437 29.11 -2.55 -4.14
N VAL A 438 29.04 -2.07 -5.38
CA VAL A 438 28.69 -2.92 -6.53
C VAL A 438 29.89 -3.79 -6.91
N VAL A 439 30.15 -4.82 -6.12
CA VAL A 439 31.10 -5.89 -6.46
C VAL A 439 30.29 -7.00 -7.10
N ARG A 440 30.21 -7.02 -8.43
CA ARG A 440 29.65 -8.16 -9.15
C ARG A 440 30.49 -9.40 -8.85
N SER A 441 29.85 -10.52 -8.51
CA SER A 441 30.56 -11.79 -8.39
C SER A 441 31.32 -12.06 -9.68
N ALA A 442 32.63 -12.29 -9.59
CA ALA A 442 33.40 -12.73 -10.74
C ALA A 442 32.83 -14.07 -11.24
N PHE A 443 33.11 -14.41 -12.50
CA PHE A 443 32.81 -15.75 -13.01
C PHE A 443 33.27 -16.81 -11.98
N PRO A 444 32.40 -17.74 -11.55
CA PRO A 444 31.19 -18.20 -12.24
C PRO A 444 29.88 -17.50 -11.87
N TYR A 445 29.92 -16.28 -11.31
CA TYR A 445 28.74 -15.51 -10.90
C TYR A 445 28.04 -16.08 -9.65
N ALA A 446 28.85 -16.49 -8.67
CA ALA A 446 28.35 -17.08 -7.43
C ALA A 446 27.37 -16.14 -6.71
N GLY A 447 26.20 -16.66 -6.30
CA GLY A 447 25.11 -15.92 -5.68
C GLY A 447 24.17 -15.24 -6.67
N ASP A 448 24.56 -15.09 -7.94
CA ASP A 448 23.74 -14.45 -8.96
C ASP A 448 22.73 -15.45 -9.55
N VAL A 449 21.61 -14.93 -10.06
CA VAL A 449 20.73 -15.68 -10.96
C VAL A 449 21.44 -15.84 -12.30
N VAL A 450 21.39 -17.04 -12.87
CA VAL A 450 21.94 -17.33 -14.18
C VAL A 450 20.96 -18.16 -15.01
N HIS A 451 21.15 -18.10 -16.32
CA HIS A 451 20.45 -18.92 -17.31
C HIS A 451 21.45 -19.65 -18.19
N LEU A 452 21.10 -20.88 -18.59
CA LEU A 452 21.93 -21.68 -19.49
C LEU A 452 21.20 -21.85 -20.81
N GLN A 453 21.62 -21.08 -21.81
CA GLN A 453 21.06 -21.16 -23.15
C GLN A 453 21.83 -22.20 -23.98
N THR A 454 21.13 -23.11 -24.65
CA THR A 454 21.70 -24.10 -25.55
C THR A 454 22.21 -23.43 -26.84
N ALA A 455 23.07 -24.13 -27.58
CA ALA A 455 23.56 -23.66 -28.88
C ALA A 455 22.43 -23.36 -29.91
N ASN A 456 21.25 -23.95 -29.75
CA ASN A 456 20.09 -23.72 -30.62
C ASN A 456 19.09 -22.71 -30.02
N GLY A 457 19.46 -21.96 -28.99
CA GLY A 457 18.65 -20.87 -28.44
C GLY A 457 17.59 -21.26 -27.42
N HIS A 458 17.51 -22.55 -27.02
CA HIS A 458 16.63 -22.99 -25.94
C HIS A 458 17.26 -22.77 -24.57
N PHE A 459 16.50 -22.90 -23.49
CA PHE A 459 17.00 -22.72 -22.12
C PHE A 459 16.86 -23.99 -21.29
N LEU A 460 17.86 -24.23 -20.43
CA LEU A 460 17.78 -25.22 -19.37
C LEU A 460 16.65 -24.85 -18.41
N ARG A 461 15.88 -25.85 -17.95
CA ARG A 461 14.67 -25.66 -17.15
C ARG A 461 14.47 -26.76 -16.12
N ALA A 462 14.22 -26.37 -14.87
CA ALA A 462 13.76 -27.24 -13.80
C ALA A 462 12.23 -27.43 -13.86
N MET A 463 11.75 -28.56 -14.39
CA MET A 463 10.32 -28.81 -14.59
C MET A 463 9.53 -28.68 -13.28
N SER A 464 8.33 -28.09 -13.37
CA SER A 464 7.46 -27.82 -12.21
C SER A 464 8.16 -27.02 -11.11
N GLY A 465 8.97 -26.03 -11.50
CA GLY A 465 9.73 -25.17 -10.57
C GLY A 465 10.79 -25.90 -9.74
N GLY A 466 11.13 -27.14 -10.10
CA GLY A 466 12.07 -27.99 -9.39
C GLY A 466 11.46 -29.25 -8.75
N GLY A 467 10.16 -29.52 -8.96
CA GLY A 467 9.51 -30.74 -8.47
C GLY A 467 9.71 -31.97 -9.36
N SER A 468 10.47 -31.89 -10.45
CA SER A 468 10.57 -32.96 -11.45
C SER A 468 11.94 -32.97 -12.16
N PHE A 469 12.00 -33.52 -13.37
CA PHE A 469 13.23 -33.63 -14.16
C PHE A 469 13.73 -32.29 -14.70
N VAL A 470 14.99 -32.24 -15.13
CA VAL A 470 15.57 -31.09 -15.82
C VAL A 470 15.49 -31.28 -17.34
N SER A 471 15.05 -30.23 -18.04
CA SER A 471 14.91 -30.21 -19.50
C SER A 471 15.72 -29.06 -20.11
N ALA A 472 15.93 -29.06 -21.41
CA ALA A 472 16.58 -27.96 -22.15
C ALA A 472 15.70 -27.51 -23.32
N GLY A 473 14.41 -27.34 -23.05
CA GLY A 473 13.37 -27.19 -24.07
C GLY A 473 12.76 -25.80 -24.20
N SER A 474 12.95 -24.91 -23.24
CA SER A 474 12.22 -23.63 -23.24
C SER A 474 12.71 -22.68 -24.32
N SER A 475 11.79 -21.98 -24.98
CA SER A 475 12.12 -20.96 -25.99
C SER A 475 12.33 -19.56 -25.41
N GLN A 476 12.14 -19.41 -24.09
CA GLN A 476 12.25 -18.14 -23.38
C GLN A 476 12.73 -18.37 -21.95
N VAL A 477 13.33 -17.34 -21.35
CA VAL A 477 13.68 -17.31 -19.93
C VAL A 477 12.45 -16.99 -19.10
N GLY A 478 12.31 -17.67 -17.97
CA GLY A 478 11.46 -17.26 -16.86
C GLY A 478 11.90 -17.98 -15.59
N THR A 479 11.02 -17.98 -14.59
CA THR A 479 10.51 -19.27 -14.11
C THR A 479 11.54 -20.28 -13.70
N TRP A 480 11.37 -21.36 -14.42
CA TRP A 480 11.98 -22.64 -14.23
C TRP A 480 13.35 -22.67 -14.91
N GLU A 481 13.65 -21.66 -15.74
CA GLU A 481 14.91 -21.45 -16.44
C GLU A 481 15.91 -20.60 -15.66
N SER A 482 15.51 -20.10 -14.49
CA SER A 482 16.34 -19.30 -13.59
C SER A 482 16.97 -20.18 -12.52
N PHE A 483 18.29 -20.08 -12.35
CA PHE A 483 19.03 -20.80 -11.32
C PHE A 483 19.92 -19.86 -10.53
N ILE A 484 20.01 -20.04 -9.21
CA ILE A 484 21.06 -19.35 -8.43
C ILE A 484 22.34 -20.19 -8.53
N MET A 485 23.44 -19.55 -8.94
CA MET A 485 24.74 -20.20 -9.03
C MET A 485 25.40 -20.27 -7.65
N ALA A 486 25.64 -21.46 -7.13
CA ALA A 486 26.47 -21.64 -5.94
C ALA A 486 27.90 -22.01 -6.34
N SER A 487 28.90 -21.26 -5.88
CA SER A 487 30.31 -21.68 -5.98
C SER A 487 30.67 -22.60 -4.83
N LEU A 488 31.37 -23.70 -5.14
CA LEU A 488 31.80 -24.72 -4.20
C LEU A 488 33.33 -24.82 -4.18
N ALA A 489 33.84 -25.66 -3.28
CA ALA A 489 35.27 -25.98 -3.23
C ALA A 489 35.75 -26.60 -4.57
N GLU A 490 37.06 -26.51 -4.81
CA GLU A 490 37.71 -27.15 -5.97
C GLU A 490 37.20 -26.66 -7.34
N GLY A 491 36.64 -25.45 -7.40
CA GLY A 491 36.15 -24.85 -8.66
C GLY A 491 34.85 -25.48 -9.17
N LYS A 492 34.16 -26.27 -8.33
CA LYS A 492 32.84 -26.80 -8.65
C LYS A 492 31.75 -25.76 -8.43
N VAL A 493 30.60 -26.01 -9.06
CA VAL A 493 29.39 -25.20 -8.89
C VAL A 493 28.17 -26.09 -8.65
N ALA A 494 27.10 -25.50 -8.12
CA ALA A 494 25.78 -26.11 -8.08
C ALA A 494 24.72 -25.10 -8.56
N LEU A 495 23.65 -25.62 -9.16
CA LEU A 495 22.55 -24.82 -9.70
C LEU A 495 21.32 -24.98 -8.81
N GLN A 496 20.96 -23.94 -8.06
CA GLN A 496 19.77 -23.97 -7.22
C GLN A 496 18.54 -23.59 -8.06
N ALA A 497 17.52 -24.44 -8.08
CA ALA A 497 16.24 -24.15 -8.69
C ALA A 497 15.30 -23.40 -7.73
N ARG A 498 14.17 -22.92 -8.25
CA ARG A 498 13.20 -22.11 -7.48
C ARG A 498 12.69 -22.79 -6.21
N ASN A 499 12.48 -24.10 -6.22
CA ASN A 499 12.03 -24.84 -5.04
C ASN A 499 13.10 -24.94 -3.92
N GLY A 500 14.27 -24.30 -4.10
CA GLY A 500 15.38 -24.32 -3.16
C GLY A 500 16.29 -25.53 -3.29
N GLY A 501 15.89 -26.55 -4.06
CA GLY A 501 16.68 -27.75 -4.33
C GLY A 501 17.68 -27.53 -5.47
N TYR A 502 18.68 -28.41 -5.55
CA TYR A 502 19.79 -28.27 -6.50
C TYR A 502 19.68 -29.29 -7.63
N VAL A 503 20.00 -28.85 -8.86
CA VAL A 503 20.11 -29.73 -10.02
C VAL A 503 21.18 -30.78 -9.74
N GLY A 504 20.88 -32.06 -9.98
CA GLY A 504 21.83 -33.14 -9.78
C GLY A 504 21.43 -34.44 -10.48
N LEU A 505 22.35 -35.40 -10.48
CA LEU A 505 22.19 -36.73 -11.04
C LEU A 505 21.19 -37.57 -10.23
N ASP A 506 20.09 -37.94 -10.86
CA ASP A 506 19.11 -38.90 -10.35
C ASP A 506 19.50 -40.34 -10.74
N SER A 507 20.00 -40.54 -11.97
CA SER A 507 20.57 -41.80 -12.42
C SER A 507 21.98 -41.60 -12.96
N TYR A 508 22.98 -42.21 -12.32
CA TYR A 508 24.36 -42.18 -12.79
C TYR A 508 24.55 -42.94 -14.11
N LEU A 509 23.80 -44.02 -14.30
CA LEU A 509 23.87 -44.86 -15.50
C LEU A 509 23.23 -44.18 -16.71
N LEU A 510 22.05 -43.59 -16.54
CA LEU A 510 21.31 -42.95 -17.63
C LEU A 510 21.64 -41.45 -17.79
N GLY A 511 22.30 -40.85 -16.80
CA GLY A 511 22.61 -39.43 -16.77
C GLY A 511 21.38 -38.53 -16.59
N THR A 512 20.28 -39.04 -16.02
CA THR A 512 19.06 -38.25 -15.79
C THR A 512 19.26 -37.27 -14.65
N LEU A 513 18.58 -36.12 -14.73
CA LEU A 513 18.75 -35.00 -13.82
C LEU A 513 17.42 -34.62 -13.16
N THR A 514 17.47 -34.36 -11.86
CA THR A 514 16.36 -33.76 -11.09
C THR A 514 16.89 -32.64 -10.20
N THR A 515 16.01 -31.96 -9.49
CA THR A 515 16.32 -30.77 -8.68
C THR A 515 16.06 -30.96 -7.18
N GLY A 516 15.94 -32.21 -6.72
CA GLY A 516 15.66 -32.56 -5.32
C GLY A 516 16.89 -32.70 -4.44
N HIS A 517 18.07 -32.32 -4.91
CA HIS A 517 19.34 -32.59 -4.23
C HIS A 517 19.74 -31.46 -3.26
N SER A 518 20.56 -31.81 -2.26
CA SER A 518 21.29 -30.83 -1.45
C SER A 518 22.56 -30.37 -2.17
N LYS A 519 22.95 -29.10 -1.98
CA LYS A 519 24.19 -28.52 -2.53
C LYS A 519 25.46 -29.30 -2.18
N ASP A 520 25.47 -29.97 -1.02
CA ASP A 520 26.63 -30.72 -0.52
C ASP A 520 26.70 -32.14 -1.09
N SER A 521 25.67 -32.59 -1.80
CA SER A 521 25.67 -33.92 -2.43
C SER A 521 26.51 -33.93 -3.69
N ALA A 522 27.38 -34.93 -3.84
CA ALA A 522 28.25 -35.06 -5.02
C ALA A 522 27.46 -35.02 -6.34
N ALA A 523 26.28 -35.65 -6.37
CA ALA A 523 25.37 -35.67 -7.51
C ALA A 523 24.95 -34.27 -8.00
N ALA A 524 24.92 -33.26 -7.11
CA ALA A 524 24.51 -31.89 -7.42
C ALA A 524 25.68 -30.94 -7.76
N GLN A 525 26.91 -31.45 -7.71
CA GLN A 525 28.10 -30.65 -7.97
C GLN A 525 28.59 -30.90 -9.40
N PHE A 526 28.85 -29.80 -10.10
CA PHE A 526 29.38 -29.84 -11.46
C PHE A 526 30.76 -29.19 -11.49
N GLU A 527 31.71 -29.81 -12.18
CA GLU A 527 32.93 -29.12 -12.61
C GLU A 527 32.54 -28.17 -13.75
N LEU A 528 32.76 -26.87 -13.55
CA LEU A 528 32.44 -25.84 -14.54
C LEU A 528 33.64 -25.57 -15.44
N VAL A 529 33.52 -25.93 -16.71
CA VAL A 529 34.55 -25.68 -17.72
C VAL A 529 34.23 -24.38 -18.43
N ASN A 530 35.06 -23.36 -18.25
CA ASN A 530 34.97 -22.10 -18.98
C ASN A 530 35.54 -22.26 -20.40
N LEU A 531 34.72 -22.04 -21.42
CA LEU A 531 35.07 -22.16 -22.83
C LEU A 531 35.34 -20.79 -23.48
N GLY A 532 35.24 -19.70 -22.72
CA GLY A 532 35.36 -18.32 -23.20
C GLY A 532 34.10 -17.80 -23.90
N ASN A 533 34.01 -16.48 -24.09
CA ASN A 533 32.87 -15.81 -24.72
C ASN A 533 31.51 -16.20 -24.11
N ASP A 534 31.43 -16.18 -22.78
CA ASP A 534 30.27 -16.57 -21.98
C ASP A 534 29.79 -18.01 -22.20
N ARG A 535 30.61 -18.88 -22.79
CA ARG A 535 30.28 -20.30 -23.00
C ARG A 535 30.88 -21.17 -21.92
N VAL A 536 30.09 -22.13 -21.47
CA VAL A 536 30.48 -23.09 -20.44
C VAL A 536 30.07 -24.52 -20.82
N ALA A 537 30.75 -25.49 -20.22
CA ALA A 537 30.27 -26.86 -20.11
C ALA A 537 30.24 -27.26 -18.63
N LEU A 538 29.28 -28.10 -18.27
CA LEU A 538 29.09 -28.61 -16.90
C LEU A 538 29.36 -30.10 -16.90
N LYS A 539 30.34 -30.56 -16.12
CA LYS A 539 30.64 -31.99 -15.99
C LYS A 539 30.10 -32.50 -14.66
N ALA A 540 29.21 -33.48 -14.73
CA ALA A 540 28.57 -34.07 -13.56
C ALA A 540 29.46 -35.13 -12.88
N ASP A 541 29.05 -35.57 -11.70
CA ASP A 541 29.79 -36.52 -10.86
C ASP A 541 30.02 -37.90 -11.52
N ASN A 542 29.17 -38.30 -12.46
CA ASN A 542 29.39 -39.51 -13.28
C ASN A 542 30.52 -39.36 -14.32
N GLY A 543 31.24 -38.24 -14.30
CA GLY A 543 32.35 -37.92 -15.20
C GLY A 543 31.93 -37.51 -16.61
N LYS A 544 30.63 -37.31 -16.85
CA LYS A 544 30.06 -36.94 -18.15
C LYS A 544 29.62 -35.48 -18.17
N TYR A 545 29.67 -34.87 -19.35
CA TYR A 545 29.17 -33.53 -19.58
C TYR A 545 27.65 -33.52 -19.74
N LEU A 546 27.04 -32.50 -19.15
CA LEU A 546 25.67 -32.10 -19.39
C LEU A 546 25.46 -31.84 -20.88
N ARG A 547 24.36 -32.35 -21.42
CA ARG A 547 23.96 -32.25 -22.82
C ARG A 547 22.51 -31.81 -22.91
N ALA A 548 22.24 -30.83 -23.77
CA ALA A 548 20.92 -30.57 -24.31
C ALA A 548 20.55 -31.69 -25.30
N ASP A 549 19.61 -32.55 -24.95
CA ASP A 549 19.22 -33.67 -25.80
C ASP A 549 18.62 -33.17 -27.11
N PHE A 550 19.06 -33.77 -28.22
CA PHE A 550 18.71 -33.34 -29.58
C PHE A 550 19.06 -31.87 -29.90
N GLY A 551 19.99 -31.26 -29.15
CA GLY A 551 20.42 -29.86 -29.32
C GLY A 551 19.52 -28.83 -28.63
N GLY A 552 18.52 -29.29 -27.89
CA GLY A 552 17.49 -28.45 -27.27
C GLY A 552 16.09 -28.81 -27.78
N GLY A 553 15.06 -28.38 -27.05
CA GLY A 553 13.65 -28.70 -27.36
C GLY A 553 13.13 -29.98 -26.68
N ALA A 554 13.97 -30.69 -25.92
CA ALA A 554 13.63 -31.93 -25.22
C ALA A 554 14.28 -31.95 -23.81
N GLY A 555 14.82 -33.10 -23.40
CA GLY A 555 15.47 -33.30 -22.09
C GLY A 555 16.86 -32.67 -21.97
N ALA A 556 17.39 -32.69 -20.76
CA ALA A 556 18.80 -32.48 -20.47
C ALA A 556 19.35 -33.71 -19.76
N SER A 557 20.55 -34.16 -20.13
CA SER A 557 21.18 -35.35 -19.54
C SER A 557 22.69 -35.21 -19.43
N ALA A 558 23.29 -35.78 -18.38
CA ALA A 558 24.74 -35.88 -18.21
C ALA A 558 25.25 -37.20 -18.83
N GLY A 559 25.20 -37.29 -20.15
CA GLY A 559 25.51 -38.53 -20.90
C GLY A 559 26.74 -38.46 -21.81
N SER A 560 27.38 -37.31 -21.96
CA SER A 560 28.41 -37.10 -23.00
C SER A 560 29.84 -37.22 -22.46
N ALA A 561 30.71 -37.94 -23.18
CA ALA A 561 32.12 -38.03 -22.80
C ALA A 561 32.92 -36.76 -23.16
N ASP A 562 32.52 -36.08 -24.24
CA ASP A 562 33.25 -34.96 -24.82
C ASP A 562 32.36 -33.71 -24.93
N ILE A 563 33.00 -32.54 -24.97
CA ILE A 563 32.33 -31.25 -25.17
C ILE A 563 32.13 -31.02 -26.67
N GLY A 564 30.88 -30.87 -27.10
CA GLY A 564 30.49 -30.42 -28.42
C GLY A 564 29.41 -29.34 -28.35
N ALA A 565 28.75 -29.08 -29.48
CA ALA A 565 27.72 -28.04 -29.58
C ALA A 565 26.57 -28.25 -28.58
N ASN A 566 26.14 -29.50 -28.37
CA ASN A 566 25.01 -29.82 -27.48
C ASN A 566 25.40 -29.83 -25.99
N GLN A 567 26.68 -29.77 -25.66
CA GLN A 567 27.21 -29.72 -24.29
C GLN A 567 27.68 -28.31 -23.91
N THR A 568 27.64 -27.40 -24.87
CA THR A 568 28.02 -26.00 -24.70
C THR A 568 26.77 -25.20 -24.41
N PHE A 569 26.81 -24.44 -23.31
CA PHE A 569 25.76 -23.51 -22.93
C PHE A 569 26.32 -22.09 -22.90
N VAL A 570 25.57 -21.11 -23.38
CA VAL A 570 25.83 -19.71 -23.09
C VAL A 570 25.31 -19.44 -21.67
N LEU A 571 26.22 -19.09 -20.77
CA LEU A 571 25.92 -18.70 -19.40
C LEU A 571 25.54 -17.22 -19.39
N ILE A 572 24.25 -16.96 -19.25
CA ILE A 572 23.71 -15.61 -19.21
C ILE A 572 23.57 -15.22 -17.74
N ARG A 573 24.24 -14.13 -17.37
CA ARG A 573 23.98 -13.41 -16.12
C ARG A 573 23.23 -12.11 -16.48
N PRO A 574 21.98 -11.93 -16.02
CA PRO A 574 21.20 -10.74 -16.27
C PRO A 574 21.86 -9.46 -15.73
#